data_AF-A0A098G6I7-F1
#
_entry.id   AF-A0A098G6I7-F1
#
_cell.length_a   1.000
_cell.length_b   1.000
_cell.length_c   1.000
_cell.angle_alpha   90.00
_cell.angle_beta   90.00
_cell.angle_gamma   90.00
#
_symmetry.space_group_name_H-M   'P 1'
#
loop_
_entity.id
_entity.type
_entity.pdbx_description
1 polymer ?
#
loop_
_entity_poly.entity_id
_entity_poly.type
_entity_poly.pdbx_seq_one_letter_code
_entity_poly.pdbx_strand_id
1 'polypeptide(L)'
;MLFTLAAVVFFAAIITFFSQEFIRMFKKIMDIKGAKLVLPLLAASWLMLSYDYWALWVVYYFREVLNWLVRMLTYIIPFGQVSSYIACIIVLTILPLAPVFGFDLLIYRKKNFKPYPHTYLVSSCIWLVCALALIVL
;
A
#
# COMPACT_ATOMS: atom_id res chain seq x y z
N MET A 1 -12.35 26.47 -14.63
CA MET A 1 -12.90 25.11 -14.48
C MET A 1 -12.95 24.32 -15.79
N LEU A 2 -13.53 24.84 -16.88
CA LEU A 2 -13.53 24.13 -18.17
C LEU A 2 -12.12 23.88 -18.74
N PHE A 3 -11.22 24.86 -18.65
CA PHE A 3 -9.84 24.72 -19.15
C PHE A 3 -9.02 23.66 -18.41
N THR A 4 -9.17 23.58 -17.08
CA THR A 4 -8.52 22.56 -16.25
C THR A 4 -9.07 21.17 -16.55
N LEU A 5 -10.38 21.05 -16.79
CA LEU A 5 -11.03 19.78 -17.14
C LEU A 5 -10.59 19.30 -18.53
N ALA A 6 -10.53 20.21 -19.50
CA ALA A 6 -10.00 19.94 -20.84
C ALA A 6 -8.54 19.49 -20.80
N ALA A 7 -7.69 20.17 -20.02
CA ALA A 7 -6.28 19.77 -19.84
C ALA A 7 -6.17 18.37 -19.22
N VAL A 8 -6.93 18.06 -18.18
CA VAL A 8 -6.94 16.73 -17.54
C VAL A 8 -7.36 15.64 -18.53
N VAL A 9 -8.42 15.87 -19.31
CA VAL A 9 -8.87 14.92 -20.34
C VAL A 9 -7.81 14.73 -21.42
N PHE A 10 -7.16 15.81 -21.85
CA PHE A 10 -6.11 15.77 -22.87
C PHE A 10 -4.87 15.01 -22.37
N PHE A 11 -4.42 15.26 -21.14
CA PHE A 11 -3.32 14.51 -20.53
C PHE A 11 -3.68 13.03 -20.31
N ALA A 12 -4.89 12.74 -19.83
CA ALA A 12 -5.36 11.37 -19.67
C ALA A 12 -5.38 10.63 -21.01
N ALA A 13 -5.83 11.28 -22.10
CA ALA A 13 -5.80 10.74 -23.44
C ALA A 13 -4.36 10.45 -23.92
N ILE A 14 -3.43 11.39 -23.74
CA ILE A 14 -2.02 11.18 -24.10
C ILE A 14 -1.43 9.98 -23.34
N ILE A 15 -1.67 9.90 -22.02
CA ILE A 15 -1.13 8.80 -21.19
C ILE A 15 -1.72 7.45 -21.61
N THR A 16 -3.00 7.39 -21.98
CA THR A 16 -3.64 6.14 -22.43
C THR A 16 -3.19 5.72 -23.82
N PHE A 17 -3.16 6.64 -24.78
CA PHE A 17 -2.71 6.34 -26.15
C PHE A 17 -1.25 5.92 -26.22
N PHE A 18 -0.36 6.57 -25.46
CA PHE A 18 1.07 6.28 -25.44
C PHE A 18 1.49 5.37 -24.28
N SER A 19 0.53 4.67 -23.64
CA SER A 19 0.79 3.84 -22.46
C SER A 19 1.87 2.79 -22.71
N GLN A 20 1.92 2.20 -23.90
CA GLN A 20 2.95 1.22 -24.26
C GLN A 20 4.33 1.85 -24.42
N GLU A 21 4.45 3.03 -25.05
CA GLU A 21 5.73 3.75 -25.12
C GLU A 21 6.22 4.16 -23.73
N PHE A 22 5.34 4.68 -22.88
CA PHE A 22 5.69 5.04 -21.51
C PHE A 22 6.17 3.83 -20.71
N ILE A 23 5.48 2.67 -20.78
CA ILE A 23 5.92 1.45 -20.10
C ILE A 23 7.30 0.98 -20.61
N ARG A 24 7.55 1.06 -21.92
CA ARG A 24 8.87 0.71 -22.49
C ARG A 24 9.96 1.66 -22.00
N MET A 25 9.66 2.95 -21.94
CA MET A 25 10.58 3.96 -21.41
C MET A 25 10.86 3.74 -19.92
N PHE A 26 9.83 3.51 -19.11
CA PHE A 26 9.99 3.19 -17.68
C PHE A 26 10.80 1.92 -17.47
N LYS A 27 10.57 0.87 -18.25
CA LYS A 27 11.39 -0.35 -18.20
C LYS A 27 12.86 -0.06 -18.49
N LYS A 28 13.14 0.76 -19.50
CA LYS A 28 14.50 1.13 -19.88
C LYS A 28 15.22 1.92 -18.78
N ILE A 29 14.51 2.83 -18.11
CA ILE A 29 15.02 3.59 -16.96
C ILE A 29 15.27 2.66 -15.76
N MET A 30 14.34 1.75 -15.48
CA MET A 30 14.43 0.76 -14.40
C MET A 30 15.51 -0.31 -14.63
N ASP A 31 15.98 -0.51 -15.86
CA ASP A 31 17.05 -1.46 -16.19
C ASP A 31 18.45 -0.93 -15.91
N ILE A 32 18.58 0.38 -15.63
CA ILE A 32 19.85 0.98 -15.21
C ILE A 32 20.24 0.40 -13.84
N LYS A 33 21.47 -0.12 -13.72
CA LYS A 33 21.98 -0.68 -12.45
C LYS A 33 21.87 0.38 -11.34
N GLY A 34 21.11 0.05 -10.28
CA GLY A 34 20.84 0.96 -9.15
C GLY A 34 19.52 1.72 -9.25
N ALA A 35 18.95 1.90 -10.43
CA ALA A 35 17.68 2.62 -10.62
C ALA A 35 16.52 1.96 -9.87
N LYS A 36 16.46 0.62 -9.82
CA LYS A 36 15.43 -0.13 -9.08
C LYS A 36 15.36 0.22 -7.59
N LEU A 37 16.43 0.77 -7.01
CA LEU A 37 16.48 1.18 -5.61
C LEU A 37 16.42 2.71 -5.49
N VAL A 38 17.16 3.43 -6.33
CA VAL A 38 17.28 4.89 -6.28
C VAL A 38 16.00 5.59 -6.72
N LEU A 39 15.30 5.11 -7.75
CA LEU A 39 14.04 5.72 -8.20
C LEU A 39 12.93 5.64 -7.14
N PRO A 40 12.63 4.47 -6.53
CA PRO A 40 11.63 4.44 -5.47
C PRO A 40 12.07 5.25 -4.25
N LEU A 41 13.37 5.31 -3.93
CA LEU A 41 13.87 6.16 -2.85
C LEU A 41 13.71 7.65 -3.15
N LEU A 42 14.01 8.08 -4.38
CA LEU A 42 13.80 9.46 -4.85
C LEU A 42 12.33 9.82 -4.90
N ALA A 43 11.47 8.91 -5.37
CA ALA A 43 10.03 9.12 -5.38
C ALA A 43 9.47 9.24 -3.97
N ALA A 44 9.92 8.39 -3.04
CA ALA A 44 9.56 8.46 -1.63
C ALA A 44 10.08 9.76 -0.98
N SER A 45 11.32 10.16 -1.28
CA SER A 45 11.94 11.38 -0.75
C SER A 45 11.27 12.64 -1.32
N TRP A 46 10.91 12.63 -2.60
CA TRP A 46 10.16 13.70 -3.25
C TRP A 46 8.77 13.81 -2.66
N LEU A 47 8.06 12.69 -2.48
CA LEU A 47 6.79 12.66 -1.76
C LEU A 47 6.92 13.24 -0.36
N MET A 48 8.04 12.96 0.32
CA MET A 48 8.37 13.51 1.64
C MET A 48 8.56 15.04 1.63
N LEU A 49 9.19 15.58 0.59
CA LEU A 49 9.46 17.01 0.41
C LEU A 49 8.25 17.79 -0.11
N SER A 50 7.47 17.20 -1.00
CA SER A 50 6.23 17.75 -1.53
C SER A 50 5.03 17.38 -0.66
N TYR A 51 5.25 17.15 0.65
CA TYR A 51 4.22 16.67 1.58
C TYR A 51 3.02 17.61 1.58
N ASP A 52 1.98 17.20 0.86
CA ASP A 52 0.70 17.87 0.83
C ASP A 52 -0.18 17.32 1.96
N TYR A 53 -1.11 18.12 2.46
CA TYR A 53 -1.98 17.79 3.61
C TYR A 53 -2.73 16.47 3.37
N TRP A 54 -3.00 16.14 2.11
CA TRP A 54 -3.63 14.89 1.66
C TRP A 54 -2.88 13.61 2.06
N ALA A 55 -1.55 13.60 2.03
CA ALA A 55 -0.77 12.43 2.43
C ALA A 55 -0.90 12.14 3.93
N LEU A 56 -0.94 13.21 4.76
CA LEU A 56 -1.21 13.10 6.19
C LEU A 56 -2.59 12.53 6.46
N TRP A 57 -3.61 12.93 5.69
CA TRP A 57 -4.95 12.36 5.82
C TRP A 57 -4.98 10.85 5.54
N VAL A 58 -4.26 10.38 4.51
CA VAL A 58 -4.18 8.94 4.21
C VAL A 58 -3.56 8.17 5.37
N VAL A 59 -2.44 8.66 5.91
CA VAL A 59 -1.77 8.03 7.06
C VAL A 59 -2.65 8.07 8.31
N TYR A 60 -3.31 9.19 8.57
CA TYR A 60 -4.23 9.38 9.69
C TYR A 60 -5.42 8.42 9.61
N TYR A 61 -6.12 8.36 8.47
CA TYR A 61 -7.27 7.46 8.32
C TYR A 61 -6.85 5.99 8.38
N PHE A 62 -5.70 5.65 7.81
CA PHE A 62 -5.19 4.28 7.88
C PHE A 62 -4.94 3.84 9.33
N ARG A 63 -4.33 4.72 10.15
CA ARG A 63 -4.17 4.52 11.59
C ARG A 63 -5.52 4.41 12.30
N GLU A 64 -6.45 5.30 12.00
CA GLU A 64 -7.74 5.32 12.70
C GLU A 64 -8.53 4.03 12.47
N VAL A 65 -8.47 3.48 11.25
CA VAL A 65 -9.04 2.17 10.92
C VAL A 65 -8.34 1.04 11.69
N LEU A 66 -7.00 1.05 11.76
CA LEU A 66 -6.24 0.08 12.55
C LEU A 66 -6.62 0.14 14.05
N ASN A 67 -6.69 1.33 14.62
CA ASN A 67 -7.08 1.53 16.02
C ASN A 67 -8.53 1.12 16.28
N TRP A 68 -9.44 1.40 15.35
CA TRP A 68 -10.81 0.94 15.43
C TRP A 68 -10.91 -0.59 15.43
N LEU A 69 -10.16 -1.27 14.56
CA LEU A 69 -10.07 -2.74 14.53
C LEU A 69 -9.54 -3.31 15.86
N VAL A 70 -8.46 -2.73 16.38
CA VAL A 70 -7.88 -3.14 17.68
C VAL A 70 -8.92 -2.95 18.79
N ARG A 71 -9.59 -1.80 18.88
CA ARG A 71 -10.63 -1.53 19.89
C ARG A 71 -11.81 -2.48 19.76
N MET A 72 -12.25 -2.79 18.53
CA MET A 72 -13.30 -3.79 18.29
C MET A 72 -12.90 -5.16 18.86
N LEU A 73 -11.69 -5.63 18.58
CA LEU A 73 -11.19 -6.90 19.12
C LEU A 73 -11.06 -6.86 20.64
N THR A 74 -10.61 -5.73 21.19
CA THR A 74 -10.46 -5.53 22.64
C THR A 74 -11.81 -5.66 23.36
N TYR A 75 -12.90 -5.22 22.75
CA TYR A 75 -14.25 -5.37 23.31
C TYR A 75 -14.75 -6.83 23.33
N ILE A 76 -14.27 -7.67 22.41
CA ILE A 76 -14.66 -9.08 22.30
C ILE A 76 -13.79 -9.97 23.21
N ILE A 77 -12.54 -9.56 23.47
CA ILE A 77 -11.54 -10.34 24.20
C ILE A 77 -11.66 -10.06 25.72
N PRO A 78 -12.06 -11.04 26.55
CA PRO A 78 -12.31 -10.84 27.98
C PRO A 78 -11.03 -10.90 28.82
N PHE A 79 -9.96 -10.19 28.41
CA PHE A 79 -8.64 -10.26 29.06
C PHE A 79 -8.18 -8.95 29.71
N GLY A 80 -9.11 -8.03 29.99
CA GLY A 80 -8.83 -6.80 30.77
C GLY A 80 -7.69 -5.98 30.18
N GLN A 81 -6.64 -5.71 30.96
CA GLN A 81 -5.49 -4.88 30.54
C GLN A 81 -4.62 -5.51 29.44
N VAL A 82 -4.64 -6.84 29.27
CA VAL A 82 -3.81 -7.54 28.27
C VAL A 82 -4.51 -7.64 26.90
N SER A 83 -5.83 -7.37 26.87
CA SER A 83 -6.65 -7.46 25.68
C SER A 83 -6.16 -6.58 24.53
N SER A 84 -5.61 -5.40 24.84
CA SER A 84 -5.07 -4.47 23.83
C SER A 84 -3.82 -5.02 23.14
N TYR A 85 -2.90 -5.63 23.88
CA TYR A 85 -1.70 -6.26 23.33
C TYR A 85 -2.05 -7.47 22.46
N ILE A 86 -2.99 -8.30 22.94
CA ILE A 86 -3.45 -9.49 22.19
C ILE A 86 -4.16 -9.05 20.90
N ALA A 87 -5.07 -8.06 20.99
CA ALA A 87 -5.76 -7.51 19.82
C ALA A 87 -4.77 -6.92 18.81
N CYS A 88 -3.75 -6.20 19.27
CA CYS A 88 -2.70 -5.64 18.44
C CYS A 88 -1.93 -6.75 17.68
N ILE A 89 -1.51 -7.81 18.37
CA ILE A 89 -0.83 -8.97 17.76
C ILE A 89 -1.72 -9.62 16.72
N ILE A 90 -3.00 -9.83 17.03
CA ILE A 90 -3.96 -10.44 16.10
C ILE A 90 -4.12 -9.58 14.84
N VAL A 91 -4.31 -8.27 14.99
CA VAL A 91 -4.43 -7.34 13.85
C VAL A 91 -3.14 -7.35 13.02
N LEU A 92 -1.97 -7.25 13.66
CA LEU A 92 -0.67 -7.32 12.99
C LEU A 92 -0.44 -8.64 12.26
N THR A 93 -1.04 -9.74 12.71
CA THR A 93 -0.86 -11.04 12.04
C THR A 93 -1.87 -11.21 10.90
N ILE A 94 -3.14 -10.94 11.15
CA ILE A 94 -4.21 -11.22 10.17
C ILE A 94 -4.22 -10.20 9.03
N LEU A 95 -4.02 -8.91 9.33
CA LEU A 95 -4.20 -7.84 8.35
C LEU A 95 -3.20 -7.89 7.18
N PRO A 96 -1.90 -8.22 7.39
CA PRO A 96 -0.95 -8.38 6.28
C PRO A 96 -1.16 -9.65 5.47
N LEU A 97 -1.70 -10.70 6.11
CA LEU A 97 -2.04 -11.97 5.47
C LEU A 97 -3.32 -11.87 4.63
N ALA A 98 -4.28 -11.02 5.00
CA ALA A 98 -5.55 -10.83 4.29
C ALA A 98 -5.40 -10.46 2.79
N PRO A 99 -4.63 -9.43 2.39
CA PRO A 99 -4.46 -9.09 0.97
C PRO A 99 -3.71 -10.19 0.22
N VAL A 100 -2.73 -10.83 0.88
CA VAL A 100 -1.98 -11.96 0.34
C VAL A 100 -2.90 -13.13 -0.01
N PHE A 101 -3.73 -13.57 0.93
CA PHE A 101 -4.70 -14.63 0.68
C PHE A 101 -5.80 -14.20 -0.29
N GLY A 102 -6.22 -12.93 -0.27
CA GLY A 102 -7.20 -12.39 -1.20
C GLY A 102 -6.69 -12.43 -2.65
N PHE A 103 -5.44 -12.02 -2.88
CA PHE A 103 -4.80 -12.12 -4.18
C PHE A 103 -4.63 -13.57 -4.62
N ASP A 104 -4.20 -14.45 -3.72
CA ASP A 104 -4.06 -15.87 -4.05
C ASP A 104 -5.43 -16.46 -4.42
N LEU A 105 -6.46 -16.31 -3.59
CA LEU A 105 -7.80 -16.84 -3.88
C LEU A 105 -8.42 -16.28 -5.17
N LEU A 106 -8.26 -14.99 -5.46
CA LEU A 106 -8.84 -14.36 -6.65
C LEU A 106 -8.07 -14.69 -7.94
N ILE A 107 -6.74 -14.75 -7.89
CA ILE A 107 -5.88 -14.97 -9.06
C ILE A 107 -5.78 -16.47 -9.38
N TYR A 108 -5.59 -17.31 -8.36
CA TYR A 108 -5.47 -18.76 -8.56
C TYR A 108 -6.77 -19.36 -9.09
N ARG A 109 -7.94 -18.98 -8.54
CA ARG A 109 -9.24 -19.52 -9.01
C ARG A 109 -9.64 -19.06 -10.40
N LYS A 110 -9.27 -17.86 -10.83
CA LYS A 110 -9.77 -17.33 -12.11
C LYS A 110 -8.88 -17.65 -13.31
N LYS A 111 -7.57 -17.87 -13.14
CA LYS A 111 -6.67 -17.86 -14.31
C LYS A 111 -5.46 -18.81 -14.30
N ASN A 112 -5.33 -19.79 -13.39
CA ASN A 112 -4.19 -20.74 -13.38
C ASN A 112 -2.81 -20.05 -13.50
N PHE A 113 -2.66 -18.84 -12.95
CA PHE A 113 -1.37 -18.16 -12.94
C PHE A 113 -0.48 -18.76 -11.86
N LYS A 114 0.82 -18.86 -12.16
CA LYS A 114 1.84 -19.28 -11.19
C LYS A 114 1.73 -18.42 -9.91
N PRO A 115 1.89 -19.03 -8.72
CA PRO A 115 1.86 -18.29 -7.45
C PRO A 115 2.84 -17.13 -7.51
N TYR A 116 2.43 -15.96 -7.00
CA TYR A 116 3.28 -14.78 -7.01
C TYR A 116 4.54 -15.09 -6.17
N PRO A 117 5.76 -15.00 -6.72
CA PRO A 117 6.96 -15.51 -6.05
C PRO A 117 7.39 -14.67 -4.84
N HIS A 118 6.80 -13.49 -4.65
CA HIS A 118 7.18 -12.52 -3.60
C HIS A 118 6.06 -12.23 -2.60
N THR A 119 5.09 -13.14 -2.46
CA THR A 119 3.96 -13.01 -1.54
C THR A 119 4.37 -12.70 -0.10
N TYR A 120 5.42 -13.37 0.38
CA TYR A 120 5.95 -13.16 1.74
C TYR A 120 6.64 -11.79 1.91
N LEU A 121 7.29 -11.27 0.87
CA LEU A 121 7.91 -9.95 0.90
C LEU A 121 6.84 -8.85 0.96
N VAL A 122 5.75 -9.00 0.21
CA VAL A 122 4.62 -8.08 0.24
C VAL A 122 3.94 -8.11 1.62
N SER A 123 3.69 -9.30 2.17
CA SER A 123 3.16 -9.45 3.54
C SER A 123 4.04 -8.76 4.57
N SER A 124 5.36 -8.97 4.50
CA SER A 124 6.33 -8.39 5.44
C SER A 124 6.38 -6.86 5.34
N CYS A 125 6.26 -6.32 4.11
CA CYS A 125 6.20 -4.88 3.90
C CYS A 125 4.92 -4.28 4.50
N ILE A 126 3.77 -4.92 4.29
CA ILE A 126 2.49 -4.50 4.88
C ILE A 126 2.53 -4.59 6.40
N TRP A 127 3.14 -5.66 6.93
CA TRP A 127 3.35 -5.83 8.37
C TRP A 127 4.17 -4.69 8.96
N LEU A 128 5.30 -4.33 8.33
CA LEU A 128 6.15 -3.21 8.75
C LEU A 128 5.39 -1.88 8.77
N VAL A 129 4.59 -1.61 7.73
CA VAL A 129 3.78 -0.38 7.65
C VAL A 129 2.73 -0.36 8.76
N CYS A 130 2.04 -1.47 9.03
CA CYS A 130 1.06 -1.57 10.11
C CYS A 130 1.71 -1.41 11.49
N ALA A 131 2.88 -2.02 11.70
CA ALA A 131 3.63 -1.91 12.95
C ALA A 131 4.05 -0.47 13.21
N LEU A 132 4.60 0.21 12.21
CA LEU A 132 4.98 1.63 12.32
C LEU A 132 3.76 2.52 12.60
N ALA A 133 2.63 2.26 11.94
CA ALA A 133 1.40 3.03 12.15
C ALA A 133 0.81 2.87 13.57
N LEU A 134 1.01 1.70 14.21
CA LEU A 134 0.54 1.43 15.58
C LEU A 134 1.55 1.84 16.66
N ILE A 135 2.85 1.88 16.36
CA ILE A 135 3.92 2.22 17.31
C ILE A 135 4.13 3.73 17.42
N VAL A 136 4.16 4.44 16.29
CA VAL A 136 4.69 5.82 16.21
C VAL A 136 3.62 6.88 16.51
N LEU A 137 2.33 6.53 16.51
CA LEU A 137 1.24 7.49 16.74
C LEU A 137 0.13 6.94 17.65
#